data_AF-A0A925LUP2-F1
#
_entry.id   AF-A0A925LUP2-F1
#
_cell.length_a   1.000
_cell.length_b   1.000
_cell.length_c   1.000
_cell.angle_alpha   90.00
_cell.angle_beta   90.00
_cell.angle_gamma   90.00
#
_symmetry.space_group_name_H-M   'P 1'
#
loop_
_entity.id
_entity.type
_entity.pdbx_description
1 polymer ?
#
loop_
_entity_poly.entity_id
_entity_poly.type
_entity_poly.pdbx_seq_one_letter_code
_entity_poly.pdbx_strand_id
1 'polypeptide(L)' 'TFTLKHGWVHFPVGGGIVADSDPLDEYRETLHKASGMIRSLRTT' A
#
# COMPACT_ATOMS: atom_id res chain seq x y z
N THR A 1 -7.49 4.23 1.58
CA THR A 1 -8.59 4.85 0.80
C THR A 1 -8.32 4.70 -0.67
N PHE A 2 -9.35 4.52 -1.49
CA PHE A 2 -9.22 4.50 -2.95
C PHE A 2 -9.71 5.82 -3.54
N THR A 3 -8.99 6.36 -4.53
CA THR A 3 -9.38 7.53 -5.31
C THR A 3 -9.49 7.15 -6.76
N LEU A 4 -10.67 7.35 -7.35
CA LEU A 4 -10.95 7.08 -8.76
C LEU A 4 -10.88 8.38 -9.55
N LYS A 5 -10.01 8.43 -10.57
CA LYS A 5 -9.89 9.60 -11.45
C LYS A 5 -9.38 9.20 -12.83
N HIS A 6 -10.01 9.70 -13.90
CA HIS A 6 -9.60 9.46 -15.29
C HIS A 6 -9.42 7.97 -15.65
N GLY A 7 -10.27 7.08 -15.14
CA GLY A 7 -10.16 5.64 -15.37
C GLY A 7 -9.09 4.92 -14.53
N TRP A 8 -8.40 5.63 -13.64
CA TRP A 8 -7.41 5.06 -12.73
C TRP A 8 -7.93 4.97 -11.31
N VAL A 9 -7.57 3.87 -10.63
CA VAL A 9 -7.74 3.70 -9.19
C VAL A 9 -6.38 3.91 -8.53
N HIS A 10 -6.28 4.90 -7.64
CA HIS A 10 -5.09 5.17 -6.84
C HIS A 10 -5.36 4.88 -5.37
N PHE A 11 -4.39 4.32 -4.67
CA PHE A 11 -4.44 4.14 -3.22
C PHE A 11 -3.04 4.29 -2.62
N PRO A 12 -2.83 5.20 -1.66
CA PRO A 12 -1.54 5.36 -1.01
C PRO A 12 -1.32 4.28 0.05
N VAL A 13 -0.06 3.87 0.21
CA VAL A 13 0.43 3.02 1.30
C VAL A 13 1.66 3.66 1.93
N GLY A 14 1.91 3.31 3.20
CA GLY A 14 3.04 3.81 3.95
C GLY A 14 3.12 3.19 5.35
N GLY A 15 4.20 3.52 6.04
CA GLY A 15 4.50 3.16 7.42
C GLY A 15 5.05 4.37 8.17
N GLY A 16 5.03 4.31 9.49
CA GLY A 16 5.69 5.33 10.31
C GLY A 16 7.15 4.94 10.49
N ILE A 17 8.08 5.85 10.18
CA ILE A 17 9.51 5.61 10.36
C ILE A 17 9.92 6.09 11.76
N VAL A 18 10.66 5.25 12.48
CA VAL A 18 11.30 5.57 13.76
C VAL A 18 12.81 5.40 13.67
N ALA A 19 13.53 5.78 14.73
CA ALA A 19 15.00 5.74 14.74
C ALA A 19 15.58 4.34 14.47
N ASP A 20 14.88 3.29 14.90
CA ASP A 20 15.29 1.89 14.76
C ASP A 20 14.68 1.19 13.52
N SER A 21 13.97 1.92 12.67
CA SER A 21 13.38 1.35 11.45
C SER A 21 14.45 0.88 10.47
N ASP A 22 14.26 -0.31 9.91
CA ASP A 22 15.06 -0.80 8.78
C ASP A 22 14.38 -0.43 7.44
N PRO A 23 15.08 0.20 6.49
CA PRO A 23 14.48 0.64 5.22
C PRO A 23 13.81 -0.48 4.42
N LEU A 24 14.37 -1.69 4.47
CA LEU A 24 13.87 -2.82 3.69
C LEU A 24 12.62 -3.44 4.34
N ASP A 25 12.57 -3.48 5.67
CA ASP A 25 11.40 -3.96 6.41
C ASP A 25 10.21 -3.00 6.27
N GLU A 26 10.44 -1.69 6.35
CA GLU A 26 9.40 -0.68 6.13
C GLU A 26 8.85 -0.75 4.69
N TYR A 27 9.73 -0.94 3.71
CA TYR A 27 9.31 -1.17 2.33
C TYR A 27 8.42 -2.42 2.21
N ARG A 28 8.80 -3.54 2.83
CA ARG A 28 7.99 -4.77 2.85
C ARG A 28 6.63 -4.54 3.51
N GLU A 29 6.58 -3.77 4.59
CA GLU A 29 5.32 -3.39 5.24
C GLU A 29 4.40 -2.61 4.29
N THR A 30 4.95 -1.65 3.53
CA THR A 30 4.15 -0.91 2.54
C THR A 30 3.55 -1.83 1.47
N LEU A 31 4.32 -2.81 0.99
CA LEU A 31 3.84 -3.81 0.02
C LEU A 31 2.78 -4.72 0.62
N HIS A 32 2.93 -5.14 1.88
CA HIS A 32 1.95 -5.96 2.57
C HIS A 32 0.62 -5.22 2.75
N LYS A 33 0.65 -3.94 3.13
CA LYS A 33 -0.56 -3.10 3.16
C LYS A 33 -1.19 -2.95 1.78
N ALA A 34 -0.38 -2.81 0.73
CA ALA A 34 -0.86 -2.73 -0.65
C ALA A 34 -1.53 -4.03 -1.12
N SER A 35 -0.98 -5.19 -0.75
CA SER A 35 -1.50 -6.48 -1.22
C SER A 35 -2.95 -6.73 -0.79
N GLY A 36 -3.34 -6.28 0.41
CA GLY A 36 -4.73 -6.34 0.86
C GLY A 36 -5.68 -5.53 -0.01
N MET A 37 -5.26 -4.32 -0.40
CA MET A 37 -6.03 -3.45 -1.29
C MET A 37 -6.15 -4.03 -2.70
N ILE A 38 -5.05 -4.56 -3.26
CA ILE A 38 -5.05 -5.21 -4.57
C ILE A 38 -5.98 -6.43 -4.57
N ARG A 39 -5.94 -7.25 -3.50
CA ARG A 39 -6.81 -8.42 -3.38
C ARG A 39 -8.30 -8.04 -3.39
N SER A 40 -8.66 -6.91 -2.78
CA SER A 40 -10.04 -6.39 -2.78
C SER A 40 -10.54 -5.99 -4.17
N LEU A 41 -9.63 -5.55 -5.05
CA LEU A 41 -9.96 -5.13 -6.43
C LEU A 41 -10.04 -6.31 -7.41
N ARG A 42 -9.55 -7.49 -7.03
CA ARG A 42 -9.60 -8.67 -7.91
C ARG A 42 -11.01 -9.24 -7.93
N THR A 43 -11.59 -9.32 -9.12
CA THR A 43 -12.80 -10.10 -9.37
C THR A 43 -12.40 -11.58 -9.52
N THR A 44 -13.14 -12.47 -8.87
CA THR A 44 -12.95 -13.94 -8.94
C THR A 44 -13.00 -14.46 -10.37
#